data_AF-A0A927MAY1-F1
#
_entry.id   AF-A0A927MAY1-F1
#
_cell.length_a   1.000
_cell.length_b   1.000
_cell.length_c   1.000
_cell.angle_alpha   90.00
_cell.angle_beta   90.00
_cell.angle_gamma   90.00
#
_symmetry.space_group_name_H-M   'P 1'
#
loop_
_entity.id
_entity.type
_entity.pdbx_description
1 polymer ?
#
loop_
_entity_poly.entity_id
_entity_poly.type
_entity_poly.pdbx_seq_one_letter_code
_entity_poly.pdbx_strand_id
1 'polypeptide(L)'
;MTRVDDYRARADRLAALVARFTHLVDLPSLDQIVDVLVTAGWSPSGASPHPLFTAGDVTARIRVDRATATIAVELADFGCSDDLECDDFDDDDAYVAALDQRYTDAEEVVGIVSGRLGLPSADALAVDVLADHGDRVRLRAGHWAVTVAVVQHDSDLPVIVEANLSYGADLPGRLTDLVPPPPHRTPVDWDGVSSRVGTSLPRDYHWLMERYGAGTFDGYLSLTPPTALSTPVPGPLVGVLRYQTPATLPVATTVDGTTLSWVLSPAEYADQWHLRVTGPDDTSLDLSVGLLQFLVVALSGGYAVPQFRVDFPSASPRFVPVRDVADAI
;
A
#
# COMPACT_ATOMS: atom_id res chain seq x y z
N MET A 1 -29.62 -9.58 21.82
CA MET A 1 -28.61 -9.85 20.78
C MET A 1 -27.30 -10.01 21.50
N THR A 2 -26.56 -11.11 21.28
CA THR A 2 -25.27 -11.31 21.96
C THR A 2 -24.20 -10.41 21.35
N ARG A 3 -23.11 -10.14 22.07
CA ARG A 3 -21.94 -9.38 21.56
C ARG A 3 -21.40 -9.99 20.25
N VAL A 4 -21.41 -11.33 20.16
CA VAL A 4 -21.01 -12.09 18.97
C VAL A 4 -21.95 -11.85 17.78
N ASP A 5 -23.27 -11.76 17.99
CA ASP A 5 -24.23 -11.50 16.91
C ASP A 5 -24.04 -10.10 16.31
N ASP A 6 -23.63 -9.13 17.14
CA ASP A 6 -23.32 -7.77 16.70
C ASP A 6 -22.10 -7.75 15.76
N TYR A 7 -20.99 -8.40 16.16
CA TYR A 7 -19.80 -8.50 15.31
C TYR A 7 -20.06 -9.21 13.99
N ARG A 8 -20.93 -10.23 13.97
CA ARG A 8 -21.35 -10.89 12.73
C ARG A 8 -22.11 -9.93 11.81
N ALA A 9 -23.01 -9.10 12.36
CA ALA A 9 -23.73 -8.11 11.56
C ALA A 9 -22.78 -7.05 10.98
N ARG A 10 -21.77 -6.60 11.75
CA ARG A 10 -20.72 -5.69 11.27
C ARG A 10 -19.88 -6.34 10.16
N ALA A 11 -19.50 -7.61 10.33
CA ALA A 11 -18.78 -8.39 9.31
C ALA A 11 -19.58 -8.56 8.02
N ASP A 12 -20.89 -8.83 8.10
CA ASP A 12 -21.77 -8.94 6.93
C ASP A 12 -21.86 -7.60 6.16
N ARG A 13 -21.90 -6.45 6.87
CA ARG A 13 -21.84 -5.13 6.24
C ARG A 13 -20.51 -4.89 5.54
N LEU A 14 -19.39 -5.25 6.17
CA LEU A 14 -18.06 -5.16 5.57
C LEU A 14 -17.95 -6.06 4.33
N ALA A 15 -18.46 -7.30 4.39
CA ALA A 15 -18.47 -8.22 3.26
C ALA A 15 -19.24 -7.64 2.07
N ALA A 16 -20.42 -7.06 2.32
CA ALA A 16 -21.22 -6.41 1.29
C ALA A 16 -20.51 -5.19 0.68
N LEU A 17 -19.76 -4.43 1.48
CA LEU A 17 -18.95 -3.32 1.01
C LEU A 17 -17.79 -3.82 0.13
N VAL A 18 -17.00 -4.79 0.62
CA VAL A 18 -15.86 -5.38 -0.09
C VAL A 18 -16.29 -5.97 -1.44
N ALA A 19 -17.43 -6.67 -1.48
CA ALA A 19 -17.96 -7.24 -2.71
C ALA A 19 -18.17 -6.17 -3.80
N ARG A 20 -18.59 -4.96 -3.43
CA ARG A 20 -18.79 -3.87 -4.40
C ARG A 20 -17.47 -3.27 -4.88
N PHE A 21 -16.47 -3.17 -4.00
CA PHE A 21 -15.13 -2.71 -4.37
C PHE A 21 -14.43 -3.65 -5.36
N THR A 22 -14.78 -4.94 -5.38
CA THR A 22 -14.19 -5.89 -6.35
C THR A 22 -14.48 -5.52 -7.81
N HIS A 23 -15.49 -4.69 -8.07
CA HIS A 23 -15.80 -4.17 -9.41
C HIS A 23 -14.93 -2.95 -9.80
N LEU A 24 -14.24 -2.31 -8.85
CA LEU A 24 -13.30 -1.24 -9.12
C LEU A 24 -11.92 -1.83 -9.38
N VAL A 25 -11.55 -1.87 -10.66
CA VAL A 25 -10.33 -2.52 -11.14
C VAL A 25 -9.11 -1.60 -11.03
N ASP A 26 -9.30 -0.31 -11.28
CA ASP A 26 -8.26 0.71 -11.22
C ASP A 26 -8.43 1.59 -9.98
N LEU A 27 -7.41 2.40 -9.69
CA LEU A 27 -7.43 3.35 -8.58
C LEU A 27 -8.66 4.26 -8.71
N PRO A 28 -9.64 4.16 -7.80
CA PRO A 28 -10.86 4.93 -7.94
C PRO A 28 -10.67 6.38 -7.49
N SER A 29 -11.39 7.28 -8.14
CA SER A 29 -11.60 8.63 -7.63
C SER A 29 -12.40 8.63 -6.34
N LEU A 30 -12.30 9.72 -5.58
CA LEU A 30 -13.11 9.90 -4.37
C LEU A 30 -14.62 9.75 -4.66
N ASP A 31 -15.12 10.32 -5.75
CA ASP A 31 -16.53 10.26 -6.12
C ASP A 31 -17.00 8.82 -6.38
N GLN A 32 -16.15 7.98 -7.01
CA GLN A 32 -16.46 6.56 -7.20
C GLN A 32 -16.50 5.79 -5.88
N ILE A 33 -15.58 6.08 -4.95
CA ILE A 33 -15.61 5.45 -3.61
C ILE A 33 -16.88 5.87 -2.86
N VAL A 34 -17.23 7.15 -2.91
CA VAL A 34 -18.45 7.69 -2.28
C VAL A 34 -19.69 7.03 -2.86
N ASP A 35 -19.79 6.89 -4.18
CA ASP A 35 -20.92 6.22 -4.84
C ASP A 35 -21.04 4.75 -4.41
N VAL A 36 -19.93 4.02 -4.31
CA VAL A 36 -19.92 2.64 -3.81
C VAL A 36 -20.41 2.55 -2.37
N LEU A 37 -19.95 3.44 -1.49
CA LEU A 37 -20.37 3.49 -0.09
C LEU A 37 -21.87 3.80 0.04
N VAL A 38 -22.35 4.85 -0.66
CA VAL A 38 -23.76 5.24 -0.63
C VAL A 38 -24.65 4.12 -1.16
N THR A 39 -24.26 3.48 -2.26
CA THR A 39 -25.00 2.34 -2.83
C THR A 39 -24.94 1.10 -1.92
N ALA A 40 -23.89 0.98 -1.10
CA ALA A 40 -23.79 -0.03 -0.04
C ALA A 40 -24.62 0.30 1.22
N GLY A 41 -25.33 1.43 1.26
CA GLY A 41 -26.17 1.85 2.37
C GLY A 41 -25.45 2.67 3.45
N TRP A 42 -24.25 3.17 3.15
CA TRP A 42 -23.51 4.05 4.06
C TRP A 42 -23.92 5.50 3.85
N SER A 43 -24.05 6.24 4.95
CA SER A 43 -24.44 7.65 4.94
C SER A 43 -23.23 8.54 5.25
N PRO A 44 -23.00 9.64 4.51
CA PRO A 44 -21.96 10.59 4.87
C PRO A 44 -22.26 11.24 6.21
N SER A 45 -21.23 11.45 7.03
CA SER A 45 -21.34 11.96 8.40
C SER A 45 -20.49 13.22 8.58
N GLY A 46 -21.15 14.36 8.77
CA GLY A 46 -20.52 15.63 9.13
C GLY A 46 -19.67 16.30 8.04
N ALA A 47 -19.19 17.50 8.38
CA ALA A 47 -18.26 18.28 7.56
C ALA A 47 -16.82 18.07 8.07
N SER A 48 -16.31 16.85 7.97
CA SER A 48 -14.92 16.54 8.27
C SER A 48 -14.05 16.80 7.03
N PRO A 49 -12.78 17.25 7.18
CA PRO A 49 -11.85 17.35 6.06
C PRO A 49 -11.55 15.96 5.43
N HIS A 50 -11.78 14.88 6.17
CA HIS A 50 -11.75 13.52 5.67
C HIS A 50 -13.18 12.98 5.61
N PRO A 51 -13.67 12.56 4.42
CA PRO A 51 -15.01 12.03 4.27
C PRO A 51 -15.24 10.85 5.23
N LEU A 52 -16.22 11.03 6.12
CA LEU A 52 -16.63 10.05 7.11
C LEU A 52 -17.97 9.47 6.68
N PHE A 53 -18.13 8.15 6.82
CA PHE A 53 -19.36 7.45 6.49
C PHE A 53 -19.78 6.57 7.64
N THR A 54 -21.08 6.42 7.84
CA THR A 54 -21.65 5.56 8.88
C THR A 54 -22.66 4.58 8.29
N ALA A 55 -22.69 3.37 8.82
CA ALA A 55 -23.70 2.36 8.53
C ALA A 55 -24.09 1.69 9.85
N GLY A 56 -25.16 2.19 10.48
CA GLY A 56 -25.51 1.84 11.85
C GLY A 56 -24.49 2.43 12.84
N ASP A 57 -23.81 1.55 13.55
CA ASP A 57 -22.78 1.80 14.55
C ASP A 57 -21.35 1.72 14.01
N VAL A 58 -21.18 1.32 12.75
CA VAL A 58 -19.88 1.19 12.10
C VAL A 58 -19.53 2.49 11.39
N THR A 59 -18.26 2.91 11.52
CA THR A 59 -17.74 4.13 10.89
C THR A 59 -16.65 3.78 9.89
N ALA A 60 -16.66 4.43 8.73
CA ALA A 60 -15.65 4.32 7.69
C ALA A 60 -15.01 5.69 7.41
N ARG A 61 -13.68 5.72 7.34
CA ARG A 61 -12.87 6.89 6.99
C ARG A 61 -12.20 6.65 5.65
N ILE A 62 -12.33 7.58 4.72
CA ILE A 62 -11.73 7.48 3.40
C ILE A 62 -10.47 8.36 3.34
N ARG A 63 -9.40 7.81 2.78
CA ARG A 63 -8.24 8.59 2.34
C ARG A 63 -7.93 8.23 0.90
N VAL A 64 -8.01 9.23 0.03
CA VAL A 64 -7.59 9.12 -1.37
C VAL A 64 -6.47 10.12 -1.57
N ASP A 65 -5.35 9.63 -2.07
CA ASP A 65 -4.25 10.45 -2.55
C ASP A 65 -3.99 10.11 -4.02
N ARG A 66 -3.00 10.76 -4.61
CA ARG A 66 -2.61 10.67 -6.02
C ARG A 66 -2.40 9.24 -6.52
N ALA A 67 -1.88 8.35 -5.69
CA ALA A 67 -1.55 6.97 -6.07
C ALA A 67 -2.13 5.89 -5.13
N THR A 68 -2.92 6.30 -4.13
CA THR A 68 -3.46 5.40 -3.11
C THR A 68 -4.92 5.71 -2.84
N ALA A 69 -5.68 4.66 -2.55
CA ALA A 69 -7.03 4.75 -2.04
C ALA A 69 -7.14 3.77 -0.88
N THR A 70 -7.46 4.29 0.31
CA THR A 70 -7.66 3.50 1.51
C THR A 70 -8.97 3.83 2.19
N ILE A 71 -9.59 2.80 2.75
CA ILE A 71 -10.83 2.92 3.53
C ILE A 71 -10.60 2.16 4.82
N ALA A 72 -10.58 2.91 5.93
CA ALA A 72 -10.47 2.37 7.27
C ALA A 72 -11.88 2.22 7.85
N VAL A 73 -12.27 1.00 8.20
CA VAL A 73 -13.56 0.67 8.79
C VAL A 73 -13.35 0.21 10.23
N GLU A 74 -13.86 0.99 11.18
CA GLU A 74 -13.78 0.67 12.60
C GLU A 74 -14.84 -0.36 12.98
N LEU A 75 -14.42 -1.57 13.35
CA LEU A 75 -15.30 -2.72 13.55
C LEU A 75 -15.65 -2.96 15.01
N ALA A 76 -14.76 -2.63 15.94
CA ALA A 76 -14.98 -2.75 17.37
C ALA A 76 -14.03 -1.82 18.13
N ASP A 77 -14.50 -1.31 19.26
CA ASP A 77 -13.77 -0.49 20.22
C ASP A 77 -13.85 -1.17 21.58
N PHE A 78 -12.70 -1.37 22.22
CA PHE A 78 -12.55 -2.03 23.52
C PHE A 78 -12.16 -1.03 24.64
N GLY A 79 -12.18 0.28 24.35
CA GLY A 79 -11.83 1.34 25.29
C GLY A 79 -10.33 1.57 25.40
N CYS A 80 -9.95 2.64 26.12
CA CYS A 80 -8.56 3.02 26.34
C CYS A 80 -7.91 2.09 27.37
N SER A 81 -6.63 1.75 27.22
CA SER A 81 -5.86 1.11 28.31
C SER A 81 -5.89 1.97 29.57
N ASP A 82 -5.87 3.29 29.42
CA ASP A 82 -5.91 4.24 30.55
C ASP A 82 -7.25 4.23 31.30
N ASP A 83 -8.33 3.68 30.71
CA ASP A 83 -9.58 3.43 31.44
C ASP A 83 -9.42 2.29 32.48
N LEU A 84 -8.30 1.56 32.43
CA LEU A 84 -7.82 0.69 33.49
C LEU A 84 -6.75 1.47 34.26
N GLU A 85 -7.12 2.22 35.29
CA GLU A 85 -6.10 2.86 36.12
C GLU A 85 -5.35 1.76 36.89
N CYS A 86 -4.01 1.74 36.88
CA CYS A 86 -3.25 0.76 37.68
C CYS A 86 -3.66 0.81 39.17
N ASP A 87 -4.04 2.00 39.64
CA ASP A 87 -4.52 2.24 41.02
C ASP A 87 -5.91 1.62 41.30
N ASP A 88 -6.68 1.24 40.27
CA ASP A 88 -7.94 0.50 40.41
C ASP A 88 -7.73 -0.99 40.70
N PHE A 89 -6.49 -1.48 40.57
CA PHE A 89 -6.13 -2.87 40.82
C PHE A 89 -5.27 -2.98 42.07
N ASP A 90 -5.60 -3.93 42.95
CA ASP A 90 -4.81 -4.19 44.16
C ASP A 90 -3.41 -4.79 43.85
N ASP A 91 -3.17 -5.21 42.59
CA ASP A 91 -1.94 -5.84 42.11
C ASP A 91 -1.77 -5.65 40.58
N ASP A 92 -0.52 -5.46 40.12
CA ASP A 92 -0.13 -5.30 38.71
C ASP A 92 -0.56 -6.52 37.87
N ASP A 93 -0.55 -7.72 38.46
CA ASP A 93 -0.95 -8.96 37.78
C ASP A 93 -2.42 -8.92 37.32
N ALA A 94 -3.30 -8.25 38.08
CA ALA A 94 -4.72 -8.15 37.73
C ALA A 94 -4.96 -7.14 36.60
N TYR A 95 -4.19 -6.05 36.56
CA TYR A 95 -4.19 -5.09 35.45
C TYR A 95 -3.71 -5.77 34.17
N VAL A 96 -2.57 -6.47 34.22
CA VAL A 96 -2.02 -7.21 33.06
C VAL A 96 -3.02 -8.24 32.55
N ALA A 97 -3.65 -9.02 33.44
CA ALA A 97 -4.66 -10.00 33.05
C ALA A 97 -5.89 -9.37 32.38
N ALA A 98 -6.33 -8.18 32.83
CA ALA A 98 -7.44 -7.46 32.22
C ALA A 98 -7.08 -6.93 30.83
N LEU A 99 -5.85 -6.43 30.65
CA LEU A 99 -5.34 -5.98 29.36
C LEU A 99 -5.19 -7.15 28.37
N ASP A 100 -4.60 -8.27 28.80
CA ASP A 100 -4.48 -9.50 28.01
C ASP A 100 -5.84 -10.02 27.54
N GLN A 101 -6.86 -9.94 28.40
CA GLN A 101 -8.22 -10.33 28.03
C GLN A 101 -8.81 -9.41 26.95
N ARG A 102 -8.53 -8.10 26.97
CA ARG A 102 -8.98 -7.17 25.92
C ARG A 102 -8.36 -7.51 24.57
N TYR A 103 -7.07 -7.83 24.53
CA TYR A 103 -6.41 -8.28 23.30
C TYR A 103 -6.96 -9.62 22.81
N THR A 104 -7.17 -10.58 23.71
CA THR A 104 -7.79 -11.86 23.39
C THR A 104 -9.18 -11.69 22.77
N ASP A 105 -10.02 -10.82 23.35
CA ASP A 105 -11.35 -10.52 22.79
C ASP A 105 -11.24 -9.84 21.40
N ALA A 106 -10.27 -8.94 21.20
CA ALA A 106 -10.05 -8.25 19.93
C ALA A 106 -9.59 -9.22 18.83
N GLU A 107 -8.67 -10.14 19.15
CA GLU A 107 -8.23 -11.23 18.27
C GLU A 107 -9.40 -12.15 17.87
N GLU A 108 -10.30 -12.47 18.81
CA GLU A 108 -11.51 -13.25 18.51
C GLU A 108 -12.37 -12.54 17.45
N VAL A 109 -12.53 -11.22 17.55
CA VAL A 109 -13.26 -10.41 16.55
C VAL A 109 -12.56 -10.45 15.19
N VAL A 110 -11.22 -10.34 15.15
CA VAL A 110 -10.45 -10.48 13.90
C VAL A 110 -10.73 -11.84 13.25
N GLY A 111 -10.73 -12.92 14.03
CA GLY A 111 -11.04 -14.28 13.57
C GLY A 111 -12.47 -14.42 13.03
N ILE A 112 -13.46 -13.89 13.75
CA ILE A 112 -14.88 -13.91 13.34
C ILE A 112 -15.07 -13.15 12.02
N VAL A 113 -14.55 -11.92 11.95
CA VAL A 113 -14.73 -11.04 10.77
C VAL A 113 -14.02 -11.64 9.56
N SER A 114 -12.74 -12.01 9.68
CA SER A 114 -11.98 -12.56 8.56
C SER A 114 -12.56 -13.89 8.05
N GLY A 115 -12.96 -14.78 8.95
CA GLY A 115 -13.62 -16.04 8.60
C GLY A 115 -14.95 -15.82 7.87
N ARG A 116 -15.68 -14.75 8.22
CA ARG A 116 -16.95 -14.40 7.59
C ARG A 116 -16.78 -13.78 6.21
N LEU A 117 -15.72 -12.99 6.00
CA LEU A 117 -15.39 -12.43 4.69
C LEU A 117 -15.17 -13.53 3.65
N GLY A 118 -14.57 -14.67 4.05
CA GLY A 118 -14.39 -15.84 3.18
C GLY A 118 -13.51 -15.55 1.95
N LEU A 119 -12.63 -14.55 2.06
CA LEU A 119 -11.74 -14.10 0.99
C LEU A 119 -10.45 -14.92 0.97
N PRO A 120 -9.81 -15.10 -0.20
CA PRO A 120 -8.48 -15.68 -0.26
C PRO A 120 -7.44 -14.78 0.45
N SER A 121 -6.33 -15.38 0.87
CA SER A 121 -5.18 -14.62 1.39
C SER A 121 -4.62 -13.68 0.31
N ALA A 122 -4.17 -12.50 0.72
CA ALA A 122 -3.46 -11.59 -0.18
C ALA A 122 -2.01 -12.04 -0.39
N ASP A 123 -1.49 -11.73 -1.58
CA ASP A 123 -0.11 -12.03 -1.91
C ASP A 123 0.88 -11.13 -1.16
N ALA A 124 2.16 -11.53 -1.19
CA ALA A 124 3.21 -10.85 -0.45
C ALA A 124 3.53 -9.43 -0.96
N LEU A 125 3.14 -9.10 -2.20
CA LEU A 125 3.31 -7.78 -2.83
C LEU A 125 2.06 -6.90 -2.67
N ALA A 126 0.98 -7.43 -2.10
CA ALA A 126 -0.21 -6.65 -1.82
C ALA A 126 0.10 -5.53 -0.82
N VAL A 127 -0.44 -4.34 -1.09
CA VAL A 127 -0.35 -3.18 -0.19
C VAL A 127 -0.89 -3.55 1.18
N ASP A 128 -0.14 -3.26 2.23
CA ASP A 128 -0.53 -3.51 3.61
C ASP A 128 -0.18 -2.31 4.47
N VAL A 129 -1.15 -1.42 4.64
CA VAL A 129 -0.97 -0.22 5.44
C VAL A 129 -0.90 -0.50 6.94
N LEU A 130 -1.26 -1.73 7.35
CA LEU A 130 -1.16 -2.16 8.74
C LEU A 130 0.02 -3.12 8.95
N ALA A 131 1.08 -3.00 8.13
CA ALA A 131 2.21 -3.91 8.14
C ALA A 131 2.99 -3.98 9.47
N ASP A 132 2.86 -2.95 10.30
CA ASP A 132 3.55 -2.83 11.59
C ASP A 132 2.67 -3.32 12.76
N HIS A 133 1.43 -3.75 12.50
CA HIS A 133 0.54 -4.31 13.53
C HIS A 133 0.66 -5.83 13.60
N GLY A 134 0.84 -6.38 14.81
CA GLY A 134 1.05 -7.82 15.03
C GLY A 134 -0.10 -8.68 14.51
N ASP A 135 -1.22 -8.68 15.23
CA ASP A 135 -2.38 -9.55 14.96
C ASP A 135 -3.23 -9.04 13.81
N ARG A 136 -2.83 -9.44 12.60
CA ARG A 136 -3.52 -9.08 11.36
C ARG A 136 -3.75 -10.26 10.44
N VAL A 137 -4.89 -10.22 9.76
CA VAL A 137 -5.23 -11.13 8.67
C VAL A 137 -5.32 -10.33 7.37
N ARG A 138 -4.46 -10.66 6.41
CA ARG A 138 -4.41 -10.00 5.09
C ARG A 138 -5.16 -10.84 4.06
N LEU A 139 -6.23 -10.28 3.52
CA LEU A 139 -7.14 -10.92 2.57
C LEU A 139 -7.16 -10.16 1.25
N ARG A 140 -7.65 -10.80 0.20
CA ARG A 140 -7.74 -10.23 -1.15
C ARG A 140 -9.16 -10.25 -1.68
N ALA A 141 -9.59 -9.13 -2.25
CA ALA A 141 -10.84 -9.00 -2.99
C ALA A 141 -10.57 -8.30 -4.34
N GLY A 142 -10.38 -9.07 -5.40
CA GLY A 142 -9.97 -8.53 -6.71
C GLY A 142 -8.59 -7.88 -6.61
N HIS A 143 -8.53 -6.56 -6.86
CA HIS A 143 -7.32 -5.72 -6.75
C HIS A 143 -7.22 -4.94 -5.42
N TRP A 144 -8.06 -5.28 -4.44
CA TRP A 144 -8.06 -4.69 -3.12
C TRP A 144 -7.46 -5.65 -2.11
N ALA A 145 -6.51 -5.13 -1.33
CA ALA A 145 -6.05 -5.75 -0.11
C ALA A 145 -7.05 -5.38 1.00
N VAL A 146 -7.47 -6.36 1.77
CA VAL A 146 -8.34 -6.18 2.93
C VAL A 146 -7.57 -6.70 4.14
N THR A 147 -7.04 -5.79 4.96
CA THR A 147 -6.34 -6.17 6.20
C THR A 147 -7.29 -5.96 7.37
N VAL A 148 -7.58 -7.01 8.13
CA VAL A 148 -8.31 -6.90 9.40
C VAL A 148 -7.30 -7.08 10.53
N ALA A 149 -7.19 -6.11 11.42
CA ALA A 149 -6.18 -6.14 12.48
C ALA A 149 -6.67 -5.54 13.79
N VAL A 150 -6.03 -5.94 14.88
CA VAL A 150 -6.01 -5.16 16.12
C VAL A 150 -5.03 -4.01 15.92
N VAL A 151 -5.54 -2.79 15.95
CA VAL A 151 -4.75 -1.57 15.87
C VAL A 151 -4.46 -1.11 17.30
N GLN A 152 -3.26 -0.59 17.53
CA GLN A 152 -2.83 0.02 18.81
C GLN A 152 -2.37 -0.97 19.91
N HIS A 153 -1.75 -2.08 19.53
CA HIS A 153 -1.02 -2.96 20.46
C HIS A 153 0.13 -2.17 21.14
N ASP A 154 0.24 -2.29 22.46
CA ASP A 154 1.27 -1.63 23.29
C ASP A 154 1.27 -0.09 23.27
N SER A 155 0.08 0.53 23.26
CA SER A 155 -0.04 2.00 23.37
C SER A 155 -1.13 2.44 24.34
N ASP A 156 -1.00 3.66 24.87
CA ASP A 156 -2.01 4.34 25.72
C ASP A 156 -3.28 4.76 24.94
N LEU A 157 -3.58 4.09 23.84
CA LEU A 157 -4.68 4.39 22.94
C LEU A 157 -5.68 3.22 22.93
N PRO A 158 -6.94 3.45 22.53
CA PRO A 158 -7.95 2.42 22.57
C PRO A 158 -7.65 1.20 21.70
N VAL A 159 -7.83 0.00 22.27
CA VAL A 159 -7.72 -1.23 21.47
C VAL A 159 -8.89 -1.27 20.48
N ILE A 160 -8.58 -1.17 19.20
CA ILE A 160 -9.57 -1.10 18.12
C ILE A 160 -9.34 -2.24 17.14
N VAL A 161 -10.42 -2.86 16.68
CA VAL A 161 -10.35 -3.74 15.50
C VAL A 161 -10.74 -2.93 14.28
N GLU A 162 -9.83 -2.80 13.31
CA GLU A 162 -10.04 -2.09 12.05
C GLU A 162 -9.96 -3.06 10.86
N ALA A 163 -10.83 -2.85 9.88
CA ALA A 163 -10.63 -3.38 8.53
C ALA A 163 -10.17 -2.26 7.59
N ASN A 164 -9.02 -2.45 6.98
CA ASN A 164 -8.47 -1.54 6.00
C ASN A 164 -8.58 -2.11 4.59
N LEU A 165 -9.29 -1.42 3.71
CA LEU A 165 -9.33 -1.73 2.27
C LEU A 165 -8.34 -0.81 1.56
N SER A 166 -7.30 -1.38 0.97
CA SER A 166 -6.27 -0.65 0.23
C SER A 166 -6.22 -1.11 -1.22
N TYR A 167 -6.29 -0.18 -2.17
CA TYR A 167 -6.02 -0.50 -3.56
C TYR A 167 -4.57 -0.95 -3.73
N GLY A 168 -4.36 -2.11 -4.37
CA GLY A 168 -3.04 -2.65 -4.64
C GLY A 168 -2.82 -4.08 -4.20
N ALA A 169 -3.85 -4.94 -4.21
CA ALA A 169 -3.66 -6.37 -4.29
C ALA A 169 -3.50 -6.81 -5.75
N ASP A 170 -2.81 -7.92 -6.00
CA ASP A 170 -2.63 -8.49 -7.35
C ASP A 170 -2.05 -7.52 -8.39
N LEU A 171 -1.24 -6.57 -7.94
CA LEU A 171 -0.54 -5.65 -8.83
C LEU A 171 0.29 -6.39 -9.91
N PRO A 172 0.94 -7.54 -9.63
CA PRO A 172 1.56 -8.38 -10.65
C PRO A 172 0.63 -8.79 -11.80
N GLY A 173 -0.58 -9.26 -11.46
CA GLY A 173 -1.60 -9.67 -12.41
C GLY A 173 -2.08 -8.47 -13.21
N ARG A 174 -2.44 -7.38 -12.52
CA ARG A 174 -2.91 -6.15 -13.16
C ARG A 174 -1.90 -5.56 -14.14
N LEU A 175 -0.61 -5.51 -13.78
CA LEU A 175 0.42 -5.02 -14.70
C LEU A 175 0.57 -5.95 -15.92
N THR A 176 0.50 -7.26 -15.72
CA THR A 176 0.57 -8.24 -16.81
C THR A 176 -0.60 -8.09 -17.80
N ASP A 177 -1.80 -7.76 -17.30
CA ASP A 177 -2.98 -7.51 -18.12
C ASP A 177 -2.87 -6.19 -18.91
N LEU A 178 -2.34 -5.13 -18.27
CA LEU A 178 -2.14 -3.82 -18.90
C LEU A 178 -1.03 -3.87 -19.96
N VAL A 179 0.09 -4.51 -19.62
CA VAL A 179 1.29 -4.57 -20.45
C VAL A 179 1.87 -5.99 -20.41
N PRO A 180 1.58 -6.84 -21.40
CA PRO A 180 2.11 -8.20 -21.41
C PRO A 180 3.64 -8.24 -21.38
N PRO A 181 4.26 -9.10 -20.56
CA PRO A 181 5.71 -9.20 -20.45
C PRO A 181 6.33 -9.86 -21.69
N PRO A 182 7.62 -9.60 -21.96
CA PRO A 182 8.34 -10.23 -23.05
C PRO A 182 8.55 -11.74 -22.84
N PRO A 183 8.75 -12.52 -23.92
CA PRO A 183 8.85 -13.98 -23.87
C PRO A 183 10.17 -14.51 -23.28
N HIS A 184 11.25 -13.73 -23.30
CA HIS A 184 12.58 -14.14 -22.85
C HIS A 184 13.07 -13.24 -21.72
N ARG A 185 13.78 -13.85 -20.76
CA ARG A 185 14.27 -13.20 -19.54
C ARG A 185 15.68 -13.65 -19.26
N THR A 186 16.46 -12.72 -18.74
CA THR A 186 17.80 -12.99 -18.22
C THR A 186 17.70 -13.15 -16.71
N PRO A 187 18.18 -14.27 -16.12
CA PRO A 187 18.29 -14.40 -14.68
C PRO A 187 19.11 -13.26 -14.07
N VAL A 188 18.72 -12.79 -12.89
CA VAL A 188 19.41 -11.72 -12.16
C VAL A 188 20.11 -12.31 -10.94
N ASP A 189 21.38 -11.98 -10.76
CA ASP A 189 22.13 -12.27 -9.54
C ASP A 189 21.81 -11.22 -8.48
N TRP A 190 20.75 -11.46 -7.70
CA TRP A 190 20.29 -10.52 -6.68
C TRP A 190 21.29 -10.32 -5.54
N ASP A 191 22.01 -11.36 -5.13
CA ASP A 191 23.02 -11.26 -4.08
C ASP A 191 24.16 -10.35 -4.51
N GLY A 192 24.63 -10.50 -5.75
CA GLY A 192 25.63 -9.62 -6.36
C GLY A 192 25.14 -8.18 -6.52
N VAL A 193 23.87 -8.00 -6.91
CA VAL A 193 23.25 -6.66 -7.04
C VAL A 193 23.16 -5.98 -5.67
N SER A 194 22.59 -6.62 -4.66
CA SER A 194 22.46 -6.05 -3.31
C SER A 194 23.81 -5.76 -2.67
N SER A 195 24.81 -6.63 -2.87
CA SER A 195 26.18 -6.40 -2.39
C SER A 195 26.81 -5.16 -3.03
N ARG A 196 26.57 -4.91 -4.32
CA ARG A 196 27.11 -3.76 -5.05
C ARG A 196 26.38 -2.46 -4.73
N VAL A 197 25.06 -2.51 -4.61
CA VAL A 197 24.23 -1.33 -4.26
C VAL A 197 24.40 -0.97 -2.78
N GLY A 198 24.73 -1.93 -1.93
CA GLY A 198 24.98 -1.75 -0.50
C GLY A 198 23.72 -1.83 0.37
N THR A 199 22.61 -2.33 -0.18
CA THR A 199 21.33 -2.50 0.53
C THR A 199 20.47 -3.54 -0.19
N SER A 200 19.57 -4.17 0.56
CA SER A 200 18.46 -4.96 0.01
C SER A 200 17.56 -4.07 -0.83
N LEU A 201 17.01 -4.61 -1.93
CA LEU A 201 16.08 -3.88 -2.80
C LEU A 201 14.63 -4.34 -2.52
N PRO A 202 13.63 -3.51 -2.86
CA PRO A 202 12.23 -3.89 -2.71
C PRO A 202 11.88 -5.15 -3.52
N ARG A 203 11.02 -6.02 -2.96
CA ARG A 203 10.58 -7.26 -3.63
C ARG A 203 9.80 -6.99 -4.92
N ASP A 204 9.12 -5.86 -5.01
CA ASP A 204 8.37 -5.49 -6.21
C ASP A 204 9.29 -5.21 -7.42
N TYR A 205 10.48 -4.67 -7.18
CA TYR A 205 11.53 -4.50 -8.18
C TYR A 205 12.12 -5.83 -8.62
N HIS A 206 12.36 -6.75 -7.67
CA HIS A 206 12.81 -8.10 -8.00
C HIS A 206 11.84 -8.76 -8.98
N TRP A 207 10.54 -8.72 -8.62
CA TRP A 207 9.49 -9.25 -9.48
C TRP A 207 9.45 -8.56 -10.85
N LEU A 208 9.55 -7.22 -10.90
CA LEU A 208 9.56 -6.46 -12.15
C LEU A 208 10.73 -6.88 -13.06
N MET A 209 11.95 -7.00 -12.53
CA MET A 209 13.12 -7.37 -13.32
C MET A 209 13.10 -8.84 -13.72
N GLU A 210 12.59 -9.75 -12.88
CA GLU A 210 12.41 -11.15 -13.23
C GLU A 210 11.30 -11.37 -14.26
N ARG A 211 10.27 -10.50 -14.26
CA ARG A 211 9.11 -10.62 -15.16
C ARG A 211 9.31 -9.89 -16.48
N TYR A 212 9.80 -8.65 -16.43
CA TYR A 212 9.95 -7.77 -17.60
C TYR A 212 11.40 -7.61 -18.04
N GLY A 213 12.36 -7.70 -17.11
CA GLY A 213 13.76 -7.39 -17.39
C GLY A 213 14.00 -5.89 -17.61
N ALA A 214 15.17 -5.57 -18.16
CA ALA A 214 15.51 -4.22 -18.55
C ALA A 214 14.68 -3.79 -19.77
N GLY A 215 14.10 -2.60 -19.74
CA GLY A 215 13.30 -2.11 -20.85
C GLY A 215 12.52 -0.84 -20.53
N THR A 216 11.68 -0.47 -21.48
CA THR A 216 10.91 0.76 -21.47
C THR A 216 9.42 0.46 -21.56
N PHE A 217 8.66 0.97 -20.61
CA PHE A 217 7.21 1.02 -20.67
C PHE A 217 6.78 2.16 -21.59
N ASP A 218 5.98 1.79 -22.57
CA ASP A 218 5.34 2.65 -23.56
C ASP A 218 6.32 3.55 -24.34
N GLY A 219 7.56 3.08 -24.50
CA GLY A 219 8.63 3.86 -25.14
C GLY A 219 9.02 5.16 -24.40
N TYR A 220 8.49 5.36 -23.19
CA TYR A 220 8.66 6.59 -22.42
C TYR A 220 9.42 6.37 -21.11
N LEU A 221 8.96 5.45 -20.26
CA LEU A 221 9.50 5.21 -18.91
C LEU A 221 10.41 3.97 -18.90
N SER A 222 11.71 4.17 -18.77
CA SER A 222 12.72 3.12 -18.76
C SER A 222 13.11 2.74 -17.34
N LEU A 223 13.01 1.46 -17.00
CA LEU A 223 13.50 0.97 -15.71
C LEU A 223 15.03 0.85 -15.75
N THR A 224 15.68 1.33 -14.70
CA THR A 224 17.13 1.13 -14.50
C THR A 224 17.38 -0.36 -14.31
N PRO A 225 18.21 -1.00 -15.15
CA PRO A 225 18.52 -2.41 -15.00
C PRO A 225 19.32 -2.65 -13.72
N PRO A 226 19.27 -3.86 -13.13
CA PRO A 226 19.93 -4.15 -11.86
C PRO A 226 21.43 -3.82 -11.93
N THR A 227 22.08 -4.15 -13.05
CA THR A 227 23.51 -3.89 -13.30
C THR A 227 23.89 -2.41 -13.35
N ALA A 228 22.95 -1.51 -13.63
CA ALA A 228 23.18 -0.07 -13.71
C ALA A 228 22.71 0.71 -12.47
N LEU A 229 22.07 0.06 -11.49
CA LEU A 229 21.74 0.70 -10.22
C LEU A 229 23.01 1.23 -9.55
N SER A 230 23.00 2.48 -9.11
CA SER A 230 24.09 3.07 -8.33
C SER A 230 23.97 2.69 -6.85
N THR A 231 24.95 3.10 -6.04
CA THR A 231 24.73 3.17 -4.58
C THR A 231 23.72 4.29 -4.25
N PRO A 232 22.95 4.17 -3.16
CA PRO A 232 22.06 5.25 -2.72
C PRO A 232 22.81 6.57 -2.55
N VAL A 233 22.21 7.66 -3.05
CA VAL A 233 22.71 9.02 -2.94
C VAL A 233 22.21 9.60 -1.61
N PRO A 234 23.09 9.99 -0.67
CA PRO A 234 22.67 10.59 0.59
C PRO A 234 21.87 11.87 0.35
N GLY A 235 20.77 12.05 1.08
CA GLY A 235 19.98 13.27 0.99
C GLY A 235 20.74 14.50 1.52
N PRO A 236 20.42 15.71 1.04
CA PRO A 236 20.99 16.94 1.56
C PRO A 236 20.69 17.14 3.06
N LEU A 237 21.56 17.92 3.71
CA LEU A 237 21.29 18.45 5.06
C LEU A 237 20.34 19.64 4.96
N VAL A 238 19.23 19.59 5.70
CA VAL A 238 18.22 20.64 5.72
C VAL A 238 18.03 21.21 7.14
N GLY A 239 17.67 22.50 7.19
CA GLY A 239 17.38 23.21 8.43
C GLY A 239 18.60 23.56 9.28
N VAL A 240 18.36 24.37 10.32
CA VAL A 240 19.40 24.85 11.25
C VAL A 240 20.03 23.69 12.04
N LEU A 241 19.24 22.66 12.34
CA LEU A 241 19.67 21.45 13.06
C LEU A 241 20.40 20.43 12.18
N ARG A 242 20.60 20.71 10.88
CA ARG A 242 21.25 19.81 9.91
C ARG A 242 20.66 18.39 9.93
N TYR A 243 19.33 18.31 9.82
CA TYR A 243 18.67 17.02 9.62
C TYR A 243 19.04 16.50 8.22
N GLN A 244 19.55 15.27 8.13
CA GLN A 244 19.83 14.66 6.85
C GLN A 244 18.54 14.10 6.27
N THR A 245 18.15 14.58 5.09
CA THR A 245 17.02 14.00 4.37
C THR A 245 17.33 12.55 3.96
N PRO A 246 16.32 11.69 3.80
CA PRO A 246 16.54 10.30 3.44
C PRO A 246 17.35 10.16 2.15
N ALA A 247 18.17 9.11 2.09
CA ALA A 247 18.90 8.77 0.87
C ALA A 247 17.93 8.39 -0.25
N THR A 248 18.37 8.56 -1.50
CA THR A 248 17.57 8.20 -2.67
C THR A 248 18.33 7.27 -3.61
N LEU A 249 17.60 6.41 -4.32
CA LEU A 249 18.17 5.49 -5.31
C LEU A 249 17.38 5.57 -6.62
N PRO A 250 17.95 6.11 -7.71
CA PRO A 250 17.28 6.18 -9.01
C PRO A 250 16.95 4.79 -9.56
N VAL A 251 15.69 4.59 -9.92
CA VAL A 251 15.15 3.31 -10.38
C VAL A 251 14.51 3.36 -11.76
N ALA A 252 14.10 4.53 -12.23
CA ALA A 252 13.62 4.68 -13.59
C ALA A 252 13.87 6.10 -14.10
N THR A 253 13.93 6.22 -15.41
CA THR A 253 14.06 7.51 -16.10
C THR A 253 13.11 7.57 -17.26
N THR A 254 12.67 8.77 -17.57
CA THR A 254 11.87 9.06 -18.75
C THR A 254 12.75 9.69 -19.83
N VAL A 255 12.31 9.62 -21.08
CA VAL A 255 13.05 10.20 -22.23
C VAL A 255 13.18 11.73 -22.19
N ASP A 256 12.39 12.45 -21.39
CA ASP A 256 12.50 13.90 -21.20
C ASP A 256 13.27 14.29 -19.92
N GLY A 257 13.88 13.32 -19.24
CA GLY A 257 14.80 13.56 -18.13
C GLY A 257 14.15 13.53 -16.75
N THR A 258 12.85 13.28 -16.62
CA THR A 258 12.22 13.00 -15.32
C THR A 258 12.78 11.68 -14.77
N THR A 259 13.22 11.71 -13.51
CA THR A 259 13.79 10.55 -12.80
C THR A 259 12.86 10.10 -11.69
N LEU A 260 12.68 8.79 -11.56
CA LEU A 260 12.02 8.16 -10.42
C LEU A 260 13.10 7.57 -9.54
N SER A 261 13.04 7.90 -8.26
CA SER A 261 13.96 7.39 -7.26
C SER A 261 13.19 6.82 -6.09
N TRP A 262 13.65 5.71 -5.52
CA TRP A 262 13.22 5.34 -4.18
C TRP A 262 13.73 6.35 -3.17
N VAL A 263 12.92 6.68 -2.19
CA VAL A 263 13.28 7.35 -0.95
C VAL A 263 13.41 6.26 0.11
N LEU A 264 14.62 6.10 0.63
CA LEU A 264 14.97 4.95 1.46
C LEU A 264 14.47 5.13 2.90
N SER A 265 13.78 4.11 3.40
CA SER A 265 13.60 3.80 4.83
C SER A 265 14.73 2.84 5.26
N PRO A 266 14.91 2.52 6.57
CA PRO A 266 15.90 1.53 6.99
C PRO A 266 15.83 0.24 6.16
N ALA A 267 16.98 -0.37 5.86
CA ALA A 267 17.09 -1.44 4.86
C ALA A 267 16.27 -2.70 5.20
N GLU A 268 15.99 -2.93 6.49
CA GLU A 268 15.10 -3.99 6.99
C GLU A 268 13.64 -3.81 6.52
N TYR A 269 13.27 -2.59 6.09
CA TYR A 269 11.98 -2.22 5.55
C TYR A 269 12.07 -1.80 4.08
N ALA A 270 12.89 -2.49 3.28
CA ALA A 270 13.04 -2.20 1.85
C ALA A 270 11.70 -2.15 1.10
N ASP A 271 10.73 -3.00 1.46
CA ASP A 271 9.39 -2.99 0.85
C ASP A 271 8.51 -1.80 1.25
N GLN A 272 8.93 -1.03 2.25
CA GLN A 272 8.26 0.22 2.68
C GLN A 272 8.87 1.46 2.03
N TRP A 273 9.87 1.30 1.15
CA TRP A 273 10.41 2.42 0.39
C TRP A 273 9.35 3.00 -0.53
N HIS A 274 9.32 4.32 -0.62
CA HIS A 274 8.35 5.05 -1.43
C HIS A 274 9.05 5.77 -2.59
N LEU A 275 8.29 6.28 -3.55
CA LEU A 275 8.84 6.90 -4.75
C LEU A 275 8.88 8.43 -4.64
N ARG A 276 9.95 9.01 -5.18
CA ARG A 276 10.06 10.42 -5.54
C ARG A 276 10.19 10.54 -7.05
N VAL A 277 9.37 11.39 -7.65
CA VAL A 277 9.45 11.79 -9.06
C VAL A 277 10.11 13.16 -9.12
N THR A 278 11.27 13.26 -9.76
CA THR A 278 12.01 14.52 -9.94
C THR A 278 12.03 14.90 -11.41
N GLY A 279 11.39 16.02 -11.76
CA GLY A 279 11.37 16.59 -13.09
C GLY A 279 12.72 17.18 -13.51
N PRO A 280 12.91 17.49 -14.81
CA PRO A 280 14.15 18.08 -15.33
C PRO A 280 14.44 19.50 -14.80
N ASP A 281 13.43 20.16 -14.24
CA ASP A 281 13.49 21.47 -13.60
C ASP A 281 13.73 21.39 -12.08
N ASP A 282 14.10 20.20 -11.57
CA ASP A 282 14.32 19.89 -10.15
C ASP A 282 13.04 19.98 -9.28
N THR A 283 11.86 20.03 -9.91
CA THR A 283 10.58 19.88 -9.19
C THR A 283 10.40 18.44 -8.74
N SER A 284 10.13 18.23 -7.45
CA SER A 284 9.94 16.89 -6.88
C SER A 284 8.52 16.67 -6.38
N LEU A 285 8.05 15.43 -6.53
CA LEU A 285 6.78 14.93 -6.01
C LEU A 285 7.04 13.60 -5.31
N ASP A 286 6.73 13.57 -4.01
CA ASP A 286 6.75 12.33 -3.22
C ASP A 286 5.42 11.59 -3.36
N LEU A 287 5.51 10.29 -3.58
CA LEU A 287 4.40 9.36 -3.71
C LEU A 287 4.62 8.22 -2.71
N SER A 288 3.68 8.03 -1.78
CA SER A 288 3.74 6.99 -0.74
C SER A 288 3.47 5.57 -1.26
N VAL A 289 4.01 5.21 -2.42
CA VAL A 289 3.80 3.91 -3.09
C VAL A 289 5.12 3.32 -3.57
N GLY A 290 5.15 1.99 -3.69
CA GLY A 290 6.22 1.25 -4.35
C GLY A 290 6.20 1.40 -5.87
N LEU A 291 7.22 0.86 -6.53
CA LEU A 291 7.40 0.97 -7.97
C LEU A 291 6.31 0.25 -8.76
N LEU A 292 5.95 -0.97 -8.34
CA LEU A 292 4.96 -1.76 -9.05
C LEU A 292 3.57 -1.12 -9.00
N GLN A 293 3.17 -0.62 -7.83
CA GLN A 293 1.91 0.10 -7.68
C GLN A 293 1.89 1.37 -8.54
N PHE A 294 2.98 2.13 -8.52
CA PHE A 294 3.11 3.31 -9.37
C PHE A 294 2.94 2.96 -10.85
N LEU A 295 3.59 1.90 -11.34
CA LEU A 295 3.48 1.49 -12.74
C LEU A 295 2.04 1.12 -13.10
N VAL A 296 1.33 0.36 -12.25
CA VAL A 296 -0.08 0.02 -12.49
C VAL A 296 -0.94 1.27 -12.55
N VAL A 297 -0.81 2.17 -11.58
CA VAL A 297 -1.60 3.41 -11.52
C VAL A 297 -1.30 4.31 -12.73
N ALA A 298 -0.03 4.51 -13.06
CA ALA A 298 0.38 5.36 -14.17
C ALA A 298 -0.05 4.76 -15.53
N LEU A 299 0.12 3.44 -15.73
CA LEU A 299 -0.21 2.77 -17.00
C LEU A 299 -1.71 2.51 -17.18
N SER A 300 -2.51 2.54 -16.11
CA SER A 300 -3.98 2.49 -16.20
C SER A 300 -4.58 3.75 -16.82
N GLY A 301 -3.84 4.88 -16.84
CA GLY A 301 -4.31 6.18 -17.28
C GLY A 301 -5.24 6.88 -16.27
N GLY A 302 -5.52 6.29 -15.11
CA GLY A 302 -6.36 6.87 -14.06
C GLY A 302 -5.70 8.02 -13.30
N TYR A 303 -4.38 8.20 -13.44
CA TYR A 303 -3.62 9.23 -12.74
C TYR A 303 -2.57 9.87 -13.66
N ALA A 304 -2.65 11.20 -13.80
CA ALA A 304 -1.66 11.99 -14.51
C ALA A 304 -0.55 12.44 -13.53
N VAL A 305 0.67 11.97 -13.77
CA VAL A 305 1.86 12.45 -13.05
C VAL A 305 2.22 13.83 -13.63
N PRO A 306 2.21 14.92 -12.83
CA PRO A 306 2.44 16.27 -13.36
C PRO A 306 3.77 16.46 -14.12
N GLN A 307 4.81 15.71 -13.73
CA GLN A 307 6.12 15.72 -14.36
C GLN A 307 6.20 14.92 -15.67
N PHE A 308 5.17 14.12 -15.97
CA PHE A 308 5.12 13.31 -17.19
C PHE A 308 4.42 14.05 -18.32
N ARG A 309 4.62 13.56 -19.54
CA ARG A 309 3.90 14.06 -20.72
C ARG A 309 2.41 13.74 -20.61
N VAL A 310 1.60 14.63 -21.15
CA VAL A 310 0.12 14.52 -21.14
C VAL A 310 -0.41 13.32 -21.95
N ASP A 311 0.40 12.79 -22.88
CA ASP A 311 0.06 11.66 -23.75
C ASP A 311 0.55 10.31 -23.20
N PHE A 312 1.15 10.29 -22.00
CA PHE A 312 1.49 9.06 -21.29
C PHE A 312 0.40 8.71 -20.24
N PRO A 313 -0.04 7.44 -20.17
CA PRO A 313 0.30 6.34 -21.09
C PRO A 313 -0.48 6.47 -22.40
N SER A 314 0.02 5.83 -23.45
CA SER A 314 -0.73 5.61 -24.69
C SER A 314 -1.95 4.74 -24.41
N ALA A 315 -2.92 4.75 -25.33
CA ALA A 315 -4.15 3.95 -25.21
C ALA A 315 -3.90 2.42 -25.21
N SER A 316 -2.68 1.96 -25.50
CA SER A 316 -2.31 0.55 -25.51
C SER A 316 -0.84 0.42 -25.13
N PRO A 317 -0.51 0.58 -23.84
CA PRO A 317 0.86 0.61 -23.39
C PRO A 317 1.57 -0.70 -23.69
N ARG A 318 2.85 -0.63 -24.04
CA ARG A 318 3.67 -1.80 -24.41
C ARG A 318 5.00 -1.78 -23.69
N PHE A 319 5.56 -2.96 -23.45
CA PHE A 319 6.92 -3.06 -22.96
C PHE A 319 7.89 -3.32 -24.12
N VAL A 320 8.96 -2.54 -24.18
CA VAL A 320 10.05 -2.73 -25.15
C VAL A 320 11.30 -3.13 -24.37
N PRO A 321 11.75 -4.40 -24.44
CA PRO A 321 12.99 -4.82 -23.81
C PRO A 321 14.19 -4.05 -24.38
N VAL A 322 15.16 -3.72 -23.53
CA VAL A 322 16.47 -3.30 -24.02
C VAL A 322 17.06 -4.51 -24.76
N ARG A 323 17.27 -4.38 -26.07
CA ARG A 323 18.08 -5.37 -26.80
C ARG A 323 19.51 -5.20 -26.32
N ASP A 324 20.17 -6.30 -25.96
CA ASP A 324 21.60 -6.29 -25.65
C ASP A 324 22.32 -5.46 -26.71
N VAL A 325 23.08 -4.45 -26.27
CA VAL A 325 23.88 -3.55 -27.10
C VAL A 325 25.11 -4.29 -27.67
N ALA A 326 24.97 -5.59 -27.94
CA ALA A 326 26.01 -6.43 -28.52
C ALA A 326 26.19 -6.22 -30.03
N ASP A 327 25.27 -5.51 -30.70
CA ASP A 327 25.32 -5.22 -32.14
C ASP A 327 25.67 -3.75 -32.49
N ALA A 328 26.10 -2.94 -31.51
CA ALA A 328 26.44 -1.52 -31.73
C ALA A 328 27.90 -1.15 -31.39
N ILE A 329 28.83 -2.12 -31.45
CA ILE A 329 30.28 -1.88 -31.42
C ILE A 329 30.94 -2.65 -32.57
#